data_AF-A0A090APN8-F1
#
_entry.id   AF-A0A090APN8-F1
#
_cell.length_a   1.000
_cell.length_b   1.000
_cell.length_c   1.000
_cell.angle_alpha   90.00
_cell.angle_beta   90.00
_cell.angle_gamma   90.00
#
_symmetry.space_group_name_H-M   'P 1'
#
loop_
_entity.id
_entity.type
_entity.pdbx_description
1 polymer ?
#
loop_
_entity_poly.entity_id
_entity_poly.type
_entity_poly.pdbx_seq_one_letter_code
_entity_poly.pdbx_strand_id
1 'polypeptide(L)'
;MKIIVKLMLLFALHSVYVSAQLESELPVTGRWKIISYRISSSADKTQAKNWVDKLIEFTPQTALLYDGDTYPVCPLFEYQVTTENAQQFFLSHYQIEPNQLGVIQTEVQVVTIVCKAPNWPADKSIFIKVADEQMLSQWNGIIFYFSKQKDPTDPTPLVQTTNSDTLLVTPQSVGLINPESDFTQATLMENFPDYTITEETQTHETSQSTVAHFKLSRENKLLLKVYPNLDTHKIKSISLFDPRVQVPGKAKLGMTYTQLFKDQEAFIDCQAGTTPARRKQTVCFFKNIPTIQYVFEYQGSSNNGLLSPIEILNRAKLVEWVWIASQPLVPSPAEKKRVEVEPANTSSETDAAGPIDAKTALAIQNQRLQELSHQFSEVVKKQFPISPAKEQDPSNPADQPQSLTYFTQSQQTWEQYRNDNCQWYSSLEPDETQQALKNSTCLEQMARDRTDEIEQLLKQLPTR
;
A
#
# COMPACT_ATOMS: atom_id res chain seq x y z
N MET A 1 58.53 -12.30 37.77
CA MET A 1 58.39 -12.94 36.42
C MET A 1 57.79 -14.35 36.52
N LYS A 2 56.58 -14.51 37.09
CA LYS A 2 55.85 -15.80 37.19
C LYS A 2 54.30 -15.63 37.28
N ILE A 3 53.74 -14.50 36.79
CA ILE A 3 52.29 -14.21 36.90
C ILE A 3 51.64 -13.91 35.54
N ILE A 4 52.39 -13.82 34.44
CA ILE A 4 51.83 -13.47 33.12
C ILE A 4 51.46 -14.70 32.25
N VAL A 5 51.87 -15.91 32.63
CA VAL A 5 51.64 -17.12 31.80
C VAL A 5 50.31 -17.84 32.10
N LYS A 6 49.61 -17.49 33.19
CA LYS A 6 48.31 -18.12 33.54
C LYS A 6 47.07 -17.40 33.01
N LEU A 7 47.20 -16.19 32.45
CA LEU A 7 46.05 -15.42 31.95
C LEU A 7 45.77 -15.63 30.45
N MET A 8 46.69 -16.24 29.69
CA MET A 8 46.46 -16.57 28.28
C MET A 8 45.90 -17.98 28.02
N LEU A 9 45.83 -18.85 29.03
CA LEU A 9 45.25 -20.20 28.86
C LEU A 9 43.79 -20.34 29.31
N LEU A 10 43.19 -19.26 29.84
CA LEU A 10 41.76 -19.24 30.24
C LEU A 10 40.82 -18.62 29.20
N PHE A 11 41.35 -18.15 28.07
CA PHE A 11 40.57 -17.63 26.93
C PHE A 11 40.51 -18.60 25.73
N ALA A 12 40.94 -19.85 25.89
CA ALA A 12 40.99 -20.83 24.79
C ALA A 12 39.92 -21.93 24.88
N LEU A 13 38.97 -21.89 25.83
CA LEU A 13 38.02 -22.99 26.08
C LEU A 13 36.56 -22.56 26.35
N HIS A 14 36.13 -21.37 25.91
CA HIS A 14 34.71 -20.96 26.00
C HIS A 14 34.07 -20.56 24.66
N SER A 15 34.66 -20.98 23.54
CA SER A 15 33.92 -21.11 22.26
C SER A 15 33.57 -22.57 22.03
N VAL A 16 32.94 -23.19 23.03
CA VAL A 16 31.97 -24.24 22.72
C VAL A 16 30.88 -23.51 21.95
N TYR A 17 30.94 -23.60 20.62
CA TYR A 17 29.76 -23.46 19.77
C TYR A 17 28.73 -24.42 20.36
N VAL A 18 27.89 -23.89 21.26
CA VAL A 18 26.63 -24.51 21.59
C VAL A 18 25.82 -24.36 20.32
N SER A 19 26.02 -25.30 19.39
CA SER A 19 25.09 -25.64 18.33
C SER A 19 23.84 -26.24 18.97
N ALA A 20 23.20 -25.49 19.86
CA ALA A 20 21.78 -25.65 20.08
C ALA A 20 21.13 -25.03 18.84
N GLN A 21 21.20 -25.76 17.72
CA GLN A 21 20.15 -25.69 16.71
C GLN A 21 18.90 -26.18 17.45
N LEU A 22 18.26 -25.26 18.18
CA LEU A 22 16.82 -25.30 18.32
C LEU A 22 16.36 -25.50 16.88
N GLU A 23 15.77 -26.66 16.57
CA GLU A 23 15.33 -27.02 15.22
C GLU A 23 14.44 -25.88 14.73
N SER A 24 15.03 -24.90 14.06
CA SER A 24 14.30 -23.73 13.61
C SER A 24 13.51 -24.25 12.44
N GLU A 25 12.23 -24.50 12.70
CA GLU A 25 11.28 -24.98 11.73
C GLU A 25 11.47 -24.19 10.45
N LEU A 26 11.75 -24.90 9.35
CA LEU A 26 11.98 -24.28 8.05
C LEU A 26 10.73 -23.44 7.72
N PRO A 27 10.80 -22.11 7.64
CA PRO A 27 9.60 -21.26 7.65
C PRO A 27 8.80 -21.33 6.33
N VAL A 28 9.38 -21.99 5.31
CA VAL A 28 8.77 -22.30 4.02
C VAL A 28 8.25 -23.74 3.92
N THR A 29 8.19 -24.48 5.04
CA THR A 29 7.61 -25.84 5.05
C THR A 29 6.18 -25.85 4.53
N GLY A 30 5.87 -26.89 3.74
CA GLY A 30 4.56 -27.12 3.13
C GLY A 30 4.60 -27.07 1.60
N ARG A 31 3.42 -27.12 0.99
CA ARG A 31 3.23 -27.07 -0.46
C ARG A 31 2.97 -25.65 -0.92
N TRP A 32 3.58 -25.26 -2.02
CA TRP A 32 3.49 -23.93 -2.60
C TRP A 32 3.26 -24.04 -4.10
N LYS A 33 2.32 -23.24 -4.60
CA LYS A 33 1.99 -23.19 -6.02
C LYS A 33 2.47 -21.88 -6.62
N ILE A 34 3.09 -21.94 -7.79
CA ILE A 34 3.43 -20.74 -8.56
C ILE A 34 2.14 -20.21 -9.18
N ILE A 35 1.72 -19.02 -8.74
CA ILE A 35 0.43 -18.41 -9.10
C ILE A 35 0.57 -17.23 -10.06
N SER A 36 1.77 -16.64 -10.15
CA SER A 36 2.08 -15.55 -11.07
C SER A 36 3.59 -15.39 -11.19
N TYR A 37 4.02 -14.52 -12.10
CA TYR A 37 5.42 -14.17 -12.30
C TYR A 37 5.59 -12.72 -12.77
N ARG A 38 6.79 -12.18 -12.57
CA ARG A 38 7.25 -10.93 -13.15
C ARG A 38 8.58 -11.14 -13.83
N ILE A 39 8.69 -10.69 -15.06
CA ILE A 39 9.93 -10.70 -15.82
C ILE A 39 10.73 -9.44 -15.43
N SER A 40 11.96 -9.62 -14.93
CA SER A 40 12.85 -8.52 -14.54
C SER A 40 13.91 -8.18 -15.60
N SER A 41 14.11 -9.03 -16.60
CA SER A 41 15.14 -8.90 -17.66
C SER A 41 14.65 -9.44 -19.00
N SER A 42 15.54 -9.68 -19.98
CA SER A 42 15.23 -10.28 -21.29
C SER A 42 14.83 -11.77 -21.24
N ALA A 43 14.22 -12.22 -20.13
CA ALA A 43 13.83 -13.61 -19.93
C ALA A 43 12.64 -14.00 -20.82
N ASP A 44 12.58 -15.28 -21.19
CA ASP A 44 11.53 -15.81 -22.06
C ASP A 44 10.17 -15.87 -21.34
N LYS A 45 9.21 -15.10 -21.85
CA LYS A 45 7.83 -15.08 -21.36
C LYS A 45 7.15 -16.44 -21.46
N THR A 46 7.50 -17.24 -22.46
CA THR A 46 6.95 -18.59 -22.66
C THR A 46 7.40 -19.52 -21.55
N GLN A 47 8.70 -19.52 -21.24
CA GLN A 47 9.25 -20.27 -20.13
C GLN A 47 8.61 -19.87 -18.80
N ALA A 48 8.45 -18.56 -18.55
CA ALA A 48 7.83 -18.07 -17.32
C ALA A 48 6.37 -18.55 -17.17
N LYS A 49 5.60 -18.53 -18.27
CA LYS A 49 4.20 -19.02 -18.29
C LYS A 49 4.11 -20.51 -17.98
N ASN A 50 5.06 -21.32 -18.45
CA ASN A 50 5.07 -22.76 -18.21
C ASN A 50 5.30 -23.14 -16.74
N TRP A 51 5.88 -22.25 -15.93
CA TRP A 51 6.05 -22.44 -14.49
C TRP A 51 4.78 -22.14 -13.69
N VAL A 52 3.82 -21.40 -14.26
CA VAL A 52 2.53 -21.16 -13.60
C VAL A 52 1.84 -22.50 -13.38
N ASP A 53 1.18 -22.61 -12.24
CA ASP A 53 0.53 -23.80 -11.73
C ASP A 53 1.41 -24.95 -11.26
N LYS A 54 2.74 -24.86 -11.42
CA LYS A 54 3.67 -25.84 -10.86
C LYS A 54 3.72 -25.75 -9.33
N LEU A 55 3.97 -26.89 -8.69
CA LEU A 55 4.02 -27.01 -7.23
C LEU A 55 5.45 -27.24 -6.76
N ILE A 56 5.79 -26.71 -5.59
CA ILE A 56 6.99 -27.04 -4.84
C ILE A 56 6.59 -27.42 -3.41
N GLU A 57 7.11 -28.53 -2.91
CA GLU A 57 6.89 -28.99 -1.54
C GLU A 57 8.21 -28.94 -0.78
N PHE A 58 8.21 -28.24 0.34
CA PHE A 58 9.34 -28.22 1.27
C PHE A 58 8.99 -29.04 2.50
N THR A 59 9.84 -30.01 2.81
CA THR A 59 9.92 -30.66 4.11
C THR A 59 11.18 -30.16 4.82
N PRO A 60 11.39 -30.46 6.11
CA PRO A 60 12.59 -30.02 6.81
C PRO A 60 13.90 -30.58 6.23
N GLN A 61 13.87 -31.63 5.40
CA GLN A 61 15.07 -32.26 4.83
C GLN A 61 15.05 -32.42 3.30
N THR A 62 13.92 -32.16 2.63
CA THR A 62 13.78 -32.39 1.19
C THR A 62 12.91 -31.33 0.53
N ALA A 63 13.26 -30.96 -0.70
CA ALA A 63 12.43 -30.10 -1.53
C ALA A 63 12.06 -30.84 -2.81
N LEU A 64 10.78 -30.84 -3.17
CA LEU A 64 10.23 -31.55 -4.32
C LEU A 64 9.58 -30.56 -5.26
N LEU A 65 10.03 -30.52 -6.51
CA LEU A 65 9.43 -29.70 -7.56
C LEU A 65 8.57 -30.57 -8.47
N TYR A 66 7.31 -30.19 -8.65
CA TYR A 66 6.34 -30.90 -9.49
C TYR A 66 6.25 -30.19 -10.84
N ASP A 67 7.05 -30.63 -11.81
CA ASP A 67 7.08 -30.06 -13.16
C ASP A 67 6.21 -30.85 -14.17
N GLY A 68 5.30 -31.70 -13.69
CA GLY A 68 4.43 -32.53 -14.54
C GLY A 68 5.10 -33.86 -14.93
N ASP A 69 6.08 -33.82 -15.83
CA ASP A 69 6.76 -35.02 -16.35
C ASP A 69 8.00 -35.43 -15.54
N THR A 70 8.55 -34.50 -14.76
CA THR A 70 9.71 -34.74 -13.91
C THR A 70 9.44 -34.28 -12.48
N TYR A 71 10.15 -34.91 -11.55
CA TYR A 71 10.12 -34.57 -10.14
C TYR A 71 11.55 -34.28 -9.67
N PRO A 72 12.12 -33.10 -9.98
CA PRO A 72 13.40 -32.72 -9.41
C PRO A 72 13.31 -32.78 -7.89
N VAL A 73 14.11 -33.64 -7.29
CA VAL A 73 14.22 -33.79 -5.84
C VAL A 73 15.52 -33.15 -5.41
N CYS A 74 15.43 -32.26 -4.42
CA CYS A 74 16.57 -31.80 -3.67
C CYS A 74 16.64 -32.54 -2.32
N PRO A 75 17.36 -33.67 -2.23
CA PRO A 75 17.52 -34.38 -0.97
C PRO A 75 18.59 -33.70 -0.10
N LEU A 76 18.37 -33.66 1.21
CA LEU A 76 19.35 -33.26 2.22
C LEU A 76 19.96 -31.88 1.93
N PHE A 77 19.12 -30.90 1.58
CA PHE A 77 19.61 -29.56 1.32
C PHE A 77 20.08 -28.86 2.59
N GLU A 78 21.08 -28.00 2.45
CA GLU A 78 21.45 -27.05 3.49
C GLU A 78 20.61 -25.79 3.34
N TYR A 79 20.17 -25.21 4.46
CA TYR A 79 19.44 -23.94 4.42
C TYR A 79 19.93 -22.94 5.46
N GLN A 80 19.73 -21.67 5.15
CA GLN A 80 19.96 -20.53 6.04
C GLN A 80 18.71 -19.67 6.06
N VAL A 81 18.26 -19.30 7.26
CA VAL A 81 17.16 -18.35 7.46
C VAL A 81 17.74 -17.05 8.03
N THR A 82 17.46 -15.92 7.36
CA THR A 82 17.78 -14.59 7.88
C THR A 82 16.53 -13.72 7.87
N THR A 83 16.53 -12.67 8.70
CA THR A 83 15.55 -11.58 8.61
C THR A 83 16.29 -10.36 8.11
N GLU A 84 15.82 -9.80 7.00
CA GLU A 84 16.50 -8.73 6.28
C GLU A 84 15.59 -7.51 6.16
N ASN A 85 16.16 -6.31 6.13
CA ASN A 85 15.43 -5.11 5.74
C ASN A 85 14.97 -5.26 4.27
N ALA A 86 13.67 -5.20 4.03
CA ALA A 86 13.09 -5.46 2.72
C ALA A 86 13.65 -4.50 1.66
N GLN A 87 13.69 -3.20 1.96
CA GLN A 87 14.16 -2.21 0.98
C GLN A 87 15.61 -2.46 0.56
N GLN A 88 16.51 -2.63 1.54
CA GLN A 88 17.92 -2.91 1.26
C GLN A 88 18.08 -4.23 0.49
N PHE A 89 17.40 -5.28 0.92
CA PHE A 89 17.51 -6.61 0.30
C PHE A 89 17.06 -6.60 -1.16
N PHE A 90 15.88 -6.06 -1.45
CA PHE A 90 15.32 -6.07 -2.81
C PHE A 90 16.09 -5.16 -3.76
N LEU A 91 16.57 -3.99 -3.30
CA LEU A 91 17.40 -3.13 -4.11
C LEU A 91 18.77 -3.75 -4.40
N SER A 92 19.40 -4.39 -3.42
CA SER A 92 20.74 -4.98 -3.61
C SER A 92 20.72 -6.25 -4.46
N HIS A 93 19.69 -7.10 -4.32
CA HIS A 93 19.62 -8.39 -5.00
C HIS A 93 18.87 -8.34 -6.34
N TYR A 94 17.84 -7.50 -6.44
CA TYR A 94 16.94 -7.48 -7.61
C TYR A 94 16.86 -6.11 -8.30
N GLN A 95 17.51 -5.07 -7.76
CA GLN A 95 17.45 -3.70 -8.29
C GLN A 95 16.01 -3.19 -8.43
N ILE A 96 15.15 -3.59 -7.48
CA ILE A 96 13.73 -3.28 -7.49
C ILE A 96 13.29 -2.82 -6.11
N GLU A 97 12.40 -1.83 -6.08
CA GLU A 97 11.76 -1.44 -4.81
C GLU A 97 10.75 -2.53 -4.38
N PRO A 98 10.74 -2.94 -3.10
CA PRO A 98 9.89 -4.02 -2.60
C PRO A 98 8.40 -3.77 -2.85
N ASN A 99 7.98 -2.51 -2.76
CA ASN A 99 6.61 -2.07 -3.00
C ASN A 99 6.13 -2.43 -4.41
N GLN A 100 7.00 -2.47 -5.42
CA GLN A 100 6.64 -2.85 -6.79
C GLN A 100 6.33 -4.35 -6.94
N LEU A 101 6.69 -5.15 -5.94
CA LEU A 101 6.37 -6.58 -5.83
C LEU A 101 5.22 -6.83 -4.85
N GLY A 102 4.57 -5.77 -4.33
CA GLY A 102 3.51 -5.89 -3.34
C GLY A 102 4.02 -6.17 -1.92
N VAL A 103 5.32 -6.04 -1.67
CA VAL A 103 5.92 -6.20 -0.35
C VAL A 103 5.82 -4.87 0.39
N ILE A 104 5.01 -4.84 1.45
CA ILE A 104 4.75 -3.64 2.26
C ILE A 104 5.41 -3.70 3.64
N GLN A 105 5.98 -4.83 4.00
CA GLN A 105 6.68 -5.03 5.27
C GLN A 105 8.07 -4.37 5.21
N THR A 106 8.52 -3.84 6.35
CA THR A 106 9.86 -3.28 6.50
C THR A 106 10.94 -4.36 6.53
N GLU A 107 10.58 -5.56 6.99
CA GLU A 107 11.46 -6.72 7.10
C GLU A 107 10.83 -7.93 6.42
N VAL A 108 11.69 -8.80 5.87
CA VAL A 108 11.28 -10.06 5.24
C VAL A 108 12.15 -11.20 5.75
N GLN A 109 11.57 -12.40 5.82
CA GLN A 109 12.34 -13.61 6.09
C GLN A 109 12.88 -14.16 4.77
N VAL A 110 14.19 -14.34 4.71
CA VAL A 110 14.91 -14.88 3.55
C VAL A 110 15.39 -16.28 3.89
N VAL A 111 14.97 -17.24 3.08
CA VAL A 111 15.39 -18.64 3.16
C VAL A 111 16.26 -18.95 1.96
N THR A 112 17.54 -19.17 2.22
CA THR A 112 18.48 -19.63 1.21
C THR A 112 18.57 -21.15 1.29
N ILE A 113 18.34 -21.82 0.17
CA ILE A 113 18.48 -23.29 0.03
C ILE A 113 19.62 -23.57 -0.94
N VAL A 114 20.59 -24.39 -0.50
CA VAL A 114 21.70 -24.85 -1.32
C VAL A 114 21.44 -26.29 -1.74
N CYS A 115 21.34 -26.51 -3.05
CA CYS A 115 20.99 -27.78 -3.64
C CYS A 115 21.88 -28.13 -4.82
N LYS A 116 22.62 -29.23 -4.74
CA LYS A 116 23.49 -29.70 -5.85
C LYS A 116 22.82 -30.79 -6.70
N ALA A 117 21.54 -31.03 -6.51
CA ALA A 117 20.83 -32.07 -7.25
C ALA A 117 20.69 -31.68 -8.73
N PRO A 118 20.92 -32.61 -9.66
CA PRO A 118 20.71 -32.34 -11.08
C PRO A 118 19.23 -31.99 -11.33
N ASN A 119 18.99 -31.01 -12.20
CA ASN A 119 17.66 -30.49 -12.55
C ASN A 119 16.95 -29.65 -11.46
N TRP A 120 17.62 -29.33 -10.35
CA TRP A 120 17.12 -28.29 -9.46
C TRP A 120 17.31 -26.89 -10.10
N PRO A 121 16.37 -25.93 -9.95
CA PRO A 121 16.41 -24.67 -10.69
C PRO A 121 17.70 -23.85 -10.54
N ALA A 122 18.37 -23.92 -9.39
CA ALA A 122 19.65 -23.27 -9.15
C ALA A 122 20.40 -23.88 -7.95
N ASP A 123 21.73 -23.99 -8.05
CA ASP A 123 22.61 -24.47 -6.96
C ASP A 123 22.37 -23.76 -5.62
N LYS A 124 21.99 -22.47 -5.70
CA LYS A 124 21.56 -21.64 -4.57
C LYS A 124 20.25 -20.96 -4.93
N SER A 125 19.17 -21.34 -4.25
CA SER A 125 17.83 -20.78 -4.43
C SER A 125 17.48 -19.88 -3.25
N ILE A 126 16.92 -18.70 -3.52
CA ILE A 126 16.51 -17.72 -2.50
C ILE A 126 15.00 -17.60 -2.51
N PHE A 127 14.39 -17.90 -1.37
CA PHE A 127 12.97 -17.81 -1.12
C PHE A 127 12.70 -16.70 -0.11
N ILE A 128 11.81 -15.77 -0.43
CA ILE A 128 11.48 -14.62 0.42
C ILE A 128 10.05 -14.81 0.91
N LYS A 129 9.88 -15.10 2.19
CA LYS A 129 8.57 -15.21 2.81
C LYS A 129 8.05 -13.81 3.13
N VAL A 130 7.05 -13.38 2.37
CA VAL A 130 6.42 -12.06 2.49
C VAL A 130 5.16 -12.11 3.36
N ALA A 131 4.52 -13.28 3.44
CA ALA A 131 3.43 -13.57 4.37
C ALA A 131 3.40 -15.09 4.66
N ASP A 132 2.54 -15.52 5.57
CA ASP A 132 2.41 -16.95 5.92
C ASP A 132 2.01 -17.81 4.72
N GLU A 133 1.18 -17.25 3.84
CA GLU A 133 0.63 -17.91 2.65
C GLU A 133 1.24 -17.40 1.33
N GLN A 134 2.27 -16.54 1.39
CA GLN A 134 2.87 -15.93 0.20
C GLN A 134 4.39 -15.85 0.27
N MET A 135 5.04 -16.23 -0.82
CA MET A 135 6.48 -16.26 -0.95
C MET A 135 6.91 -15.81 -2.35
N LEU A 136 8.13 -15.27 -2.48
CA LEU A 136 8.74 -14.91 -3.75
C LEU A 136 10.03 -15.72 -3.96
N SER A 137 10.38 -16.00 -5.20
CA SER A 137 11.71 -16.50 -5.56
C SER A 137 12.08 -16.05 -6.97
N GLN A 138 13.34 -15.70 -7.21
CA GLN A 138 13.82 -15.34 -8.54
C GLN A 138 14.59 -16.49 -9.17
N TRP A 139 14.18 -16.94 -10.35
CA TRP A 139 14.90 -17.92 -11.15
C TRP A 139 15.14 -17.36 -12.56
N ASN A 140 16.39 -17.35 -13.03
CA ASN A 140 16.76 -16.93 -14.39
C ASN A 140 16.20 -15.55 -14.81
N GLY A 141 16.19 -14.57 -13.90
CA GLY A 141 15.65 -13.22 -14.17
C GLY A 141 14.11 -13.12 -14.14
N ILE A 142 13.42 -14.16 -13.67
CA ILE A 142 11.97 -14.17 -13.47
C ILE A 142 11.70 -14.27 -11.97
N ILE A 143 10.91 -13.34 -11.43
CA ILE A 143 10.43 -13.38 -10.06
C ILE A 143 9.10 -14.11 -10.05
N PHE A 144 9.04 -15.27 -9.40
CA PHE A 144 7.84 -16.08 -9.23
C PHE A 144 7.15 -15.75 -7.90
N TYR A 145 5.82 -15.70 -7.95
CA TYR A 145 4.96 -15.55 -6.79
C TYR A 145 4.37 -16.91 -6.43
N PHE A 146 4.56 -17.30 -5.18
CA PHE A 146 4.09 -18.57 -4.64
C PHE A 146 2.95 -18.32 -3.66
N SER A 147 1.91 -19.14 -3.73
CA SER A 147 0.89 -19.23 -2.69
C SER A 147 0.95 -20.58 -2.00
N LYS A 148 0.92 -20.57 -0.67
CA LYS A 148 0.87 -21.79 0.11
C LYS A 148 -0.45 -22.52 -0.16
N GLN A 149 -0.35 -23.82 -0.36
CA GLN A 149 -1.48 -24.71 -0.56
C GLN A 149 -1.85 -25.34 0.77
N LYS A 150 -3.14 -25.58 0.99
CA LYS A 150 -3.60 -26.30 2.19
C LYS A 150 -3.06 -27.73 2.17
N ASP A 151 -2.73 -28.24 3.36
CA ASP A 151 -2.35 -29.63 3.53
C ASP A 151 -3.58 -30.53 3.23
N PRO A 152 -3.49 -31.46 2.27
CA PRO A 152 -4.60 -32.38 1.98
C PRO A 152 -4.95 -33.32 3.14
N THR A 153 -4.11 -33.40 4.17
CA THR A 153 -4.33 -34.24 5.36
C THR A 153 -5.00 -33.51 6.53
N ASP A 154 -5.25 -32.20 6.42
CA ASP A 154 -5.99 -31.44 7.44
C ASP A 154 -7.49 -31.83 7.40
N PRO A 155 -8.03 -32.46 8.47
CA PRO A 155 -9.40 -32.97 8.50
C PRO A 155 -10.47 -31.88 8.65
N THR A 156 -10.09 -30.60 8.67
CA THR A 156 -11.04 -29.48 8.78
C THR A 156 -11.96 -29.42 7.55
N PRO A 157 -13.29 -29.68 7.68
CA PRO A 157 -14.19 -29.73 6.54
C PRO A 157 -14.57 -28.32 6.12
N LEU A 158 -13.90 -27.75 5.12
CA LEU A 158 -14.30 -26.49 4.50
C LEU A 158 -14.06 -26.53 3.00
N VAL A 159 -15.15 -26.78 2.25
CA VAL A 159 -15.37 -26.55 0.81
C VAL A 159 -14.20 -26.99 -0.09
N GLN A 160 -14.41 -28.11 -0.80
CA GLN A 160 -13.57 -28.59 -1.90
C GLN A 160 -13.16 -27.42 -2.81
N THR A 161 -11.94 -26.90 -2.58
CA THR A 161 -11.33 -25.84 -3.37
C THR A 161 -10.22 -26.54 -4.14
N THR A 162 -10.54 -26.95 -5.36
CA THR A 162 -9.57 -27.50 -6.31
C THR A 162 -8.62 -26.38 -6.72
N ASN A 163 -7.57 -26.14 -5.93
CA ASN A 163 -6.22 -25.64 -6.24
C ASN A 163 -5.96 -24.63 -7.41
N SER A 164 -6.94 -23.93 -7.99
CA SER A 164 -6.81 -22.83 -8.97
C SER A 164 -7.50 -21.53 -8.49
N ASP A 165 -7.91 -21.48 -7.23
CA ASP A 165 -8.93 -20.55 -6.75
C ASP A 165 -8.45 -19.16 -6.35
N THR A 166 -7.14 -18.94 -6.25
CA THR A 166 -6.60 -17.67 -5.75
C THR A 166 -6.15 -16.76 -6.89
N LEU A 167 -6.71 -15.54 -6.93
CA LEU A 167 -6.27 -14.50 -7.85
C LEU A 167 -5.32 -13.53 -7.13
N LEU A 168 -4.05 -13.50 -7.51
CA LEU A 168 -3.09 -12.56 -6.95
C LEU A 168 -3.17 -11.19 -7.62
N VAL A 169 -3.24 -10.14 -6.82
CA VAL A 169 -3.10 -8.75 -7.26
C VAL A 169 -1.77 -8.23 -6.76
N THR A 170 -0.96 -7.72 -7.68
CA THR A 170 0.28 -7.04 -7.41
C THR A 170 0.18 -5.61 -7.95
N PRO A 171 1.10 -4.71 -7.59
CA PRO A 171 1.12 -3.36 -8.16
C PRO A 171 1.17 -3.35 -9.70
N GLN A 172 1.66 -4.43 -10.32
CA GLN A 172 1.89 -4.55 -11.76
C GLN A 172 0.89 -5.44 -12.47
N SER A 173 0.07 -6.21 -11.74
CA SER A 173 -0.80 -7.21 -12.38
C SER A 173 -1.99 -7.66 -11.54
N VAL A 174 -3.00 -8.20 -12.22
CA VAL A 174 -4.06 -9.01 -11.67
C VAL A 174 -3.98 -10.40 -12.32
N GLY A 175 -3.47 -11.37 -11.59
CA GLY A 175 -3.04 -12.65 -12.16
C GLY A 175 -1.93 -12.44 -13.18
N LEU A 176 -2.23 -12.75 -14.44
CA LEU A 176 -1.34 -12.54 -15.59
C LEU A 176 -1.68 -11.28 -16.40
N ILE A 177 -2.82 -10.64 -16.12
CA ILE A 177 -3.19 -9.36 -16.73
C ILE A 177 -2.32 -8.25 -16.16
N ASN A 178 -1.80 -7.40 -17.04
CA ASN A 178 -0.89 -6.30 -16.75
C ASN A 178 -1.20 -5.08 -17.66
N PRO A 179 -0.54 -3.92 -17.49
CA PRO A 179 -0.84 -2.70 -18.25
C PRO A 179 -0.74 -2.83 -19.78
N GLU A 180 0.04 -3.79 -20.28
CA GLU A 180 0.22 -4.04 -21.72
C GLU A 180 -0.82 -5.01 -22.30
N SER A 181 -1.69 -5.55 -21.45
CA SER A 181 -2.73 -6.51 -21.87
C SER A 181 -3.82 -5.81 -22.66
N ASP A 182 -4.15 -6.38 -23.83
CA ASP A 182 -5.22 -5.86 -24.68
C ASP A 182 -6.57 -5.94 -23.97
N PHE A 183 -7.40 -4.91 -24.15
CA PHE A 183 -8.77 -4.93 -23.68
C PHE A 183 -9.64 -5.70 -24.70
N THR A 184 -9.57 -7.03 -24.66
CA THR A 184 -10.41 -7.90 -25.50
C THR A 184 -10.98 -9.07 -24.71
N GLN A 185 -12.14 -9.58 -25.14
CA GLN A 185 -12.72 -10.78 -24.54
C GLN A 185 -11.78 -11.99 -24.63
N ALA A 186 -11.04 -12.14 -25.73
CA ALA A 186 -10.09 -13.25 -25.92
C ALA A 186 -8.97 -13.21 -24.87
N THR A 187 -8.37 -12.03 -24.65
CA THR A 187 -7.35 -11.85 -23.60
C THR A 187 -7.92 -12.19 -22.22
N LEU A 188 -9.15 -11.78 -21.92
CA LEU A 188 -9.78 -12.10 -20.64
C LEU A 188 -10.10 -13.60 -20.49
N MET A 189 -10.60 -14.25 -21.54
CA MET A 189 -10.87 -15.70 -21.51
C MET A 189 -9.59 -16.52 -21.32
N GLU A 190 -8.48 -16.12 -21.93
CA GLU A 190 -7.19 -16.79 -21.75
C GLU A 190 -6.69 -16.70 -20.30
N ASN A 191 -6.87 -15.55 -19.65
CA ASN A 191 -6.34 -15.30 -18.31
C ASN A 191 -7.32 -15.64 -17.18
N PHE A 192 -8.61 -15.80 -17.51
CA PHE A 192 -9.68 -16.10 -16.56
C PHE A 192 -10.60 -17.21 -17.11
N PRO A 193 -10.07 -18.42 -17.36
CA PRO A 193 -10.81 -19.49 -18.06
C PRO A 193 -12.09 -19.94 -17.32
N ASP A 194 -12.13 -19.81 -16.00
CA ASP A 194 -13.26 -20.22 -15.16
C ASP A 194 -14.32 -19.12 -14.97
N TYR A 195 -14.24 -18.02 -15.73
CA TYR A 195 -15.18 -16.90 -15.63
C TYR A 195 -16.07 -16.81 -16.87
N THR A 196 -17.35 -16.52 -16.63
CA THR A 196 -18.26 -16.05 -17.67
C THR A 196 -18.01 -14.56 -17.89
N ILE A 197 -17.69 -14.17 -19.12
CA ILE A 197 -17.41 -12.79 -19.51
C ILE A 197 -18.59 -12.23 -20.30
N THR A 198 -19.08 -11.06 -19.89
CA THR A 198 -20.13 -10.31 -20.58
C THR A 198 -19.71 -8.85 -20.77
N GLU A 199 -19.86 -8.32 -21.97
CA GLU A 199 -19.62 -6.90 -22.27
C GLU A 199 -20.84 -6.06 -21.92
N GLU A 200 -20.62 -4.91 -21.29
CA GLU A 200 -21.66 -3.93 -20.98
C GLU A 200 -21.18 -2.51 -21.26
N THR A 201 -22.12 -1.65 -21.65
CA THR A 201 -21.86 -0.24 -21.89
C THR A 201 -22.36 0.59 -20.72
N GLN A 202 -21.49 1.39 -20.13
CA GLN A 202 -21.84 2.34 -19.08
C GLN A 202 -21.79 3.77 -19.64
N THR A 203 -22.92 4.48 -19.57
CA THR A 203 -22.99 5.90 -19.94
C THR A 203 -22.53 6.74 -18.76
N HIS A 204 -21.48 7.53 -18.93
CA HIS A 204 -21.08 8.52 -17.94
C HIS A 204 -21.97 9.78 -18.05
N GLU A 205 -22.74 10.05 -17.00
CA GLU A 205 -23.69 11.18 -16.94
C GLU A 205 -23.01 12.54 -17.19
N THR A 206 -21.75 12.70 -16.76
CA THR A 206 -21.01 13.96 -16.82
C THR A 206 -20.33 14.24 -18.16
N SER A 207 -20.05 13.20 -18.95
CA SER A 207 -19.29 13.33 -20.21
C SER A 207 -20.07 12.90 -21.45
N GLN A 208 -21.30 12.38 -21.28
CA GLN A 208 -22.11 11.76 -22.35
C GLN A 208 -21.36 10.66 -23.12
N SER A 209 -20.25 10.17 -22.60
CA SER A 209 -19.45 9.11 -23.22
C SER A 209 -19.89 7.77 -22.68
N THR A 210 -20.15 6.84 -23.60
CA THR A 210 -20.40 5.43 -23.32
C THR A 210 -19.09 4.69 -23.32
N VAL A 211 -18.75 4.07 -22.20
CA VAL A 211 -17.54 3.23 -22.07
C VAL A 211 -17.98 1.78 -21.95
N ALA A 212 -17.55 0.96 -22.91
CA ALA A 212 -17.70 -0.49 -22.82
C ALA A 212 -16.75 -1.03 -21.73
N HIS A 213 -17.24 -1.96 -20.92
CA HIS A 213 -16.47 -2.66 -19.90
C HIS A 213 -16.87 -4.14 -19.86
N PHE A 214 -15.97 -5.01 -19.42
CA PHE A 214 -16.30 -6.43 -19.25
C PHE A 214 -16.65 -6.72 -17.80
N LYS A 215 -17.74 -7.47 -17.58
CA LYS A 215 -18.07 -8.11 -16.31
C LYS A 215 -17.63 -9.56 -16.35
N LEU A 216 -16.94 -9.99 -15.30
CA LEU A 216 -16.53 -11.37 -15.11
C LEU A 216 -17.29 -11.93 -13.91
N SER A 217 -17.99 -13.03 -14.16
CA SER A 217 -18.82 -13.69 -13.15
C SER A 217 -18.47 -15.17 -13.03
N ARG A 218 -18.62 -15.73 -11.83
CA ARG A 218 -18.57 -17.18 -11.58
C ARG A 218 -19.80 -17.55 -10.76
N GLU A 219 -20.46 -18.65 -11.12
CA GLU A 219 -21.70 -19.08 -10.44
C GLU A 219 -22.75 -17.95 -10.35
N ASN A 220 -22.91 -17.17 -11.43
CA ASN A 220 -23.80 -16.00 -11.51
C ASN A 220 -23.52 -14.87 -10.51
N LYS A 221 -22.38 -14.90 -9.81
CA LYS A 221 -21.92 -13.80 -8.95
C LYS A 221 -20.92 -12.95 -9.72
N LEU A 222 -21.14 -11.63 -9.74
CA LEU A 222 -20.15 -10.69 -10.26
C LEU A 222 -18.92 -10.67 -9.36
N LEU A 223 -17.75 -10.87 -9.97
CA LEU A 223 -16.48 -10.97 -9.24
C LEU A 223 -15.45 -9.97 -9.73
N LEU A 224 -15.44 -9.61 -11.02
CA LEU A 224 -14.57 -8.53 -11.53
C LEU A 224 -15.31 -7.64 -12.53
N LYS A 225 -14.87 -6.39 -12.62
CA LYS A 225 -15.14 -5.51 -13.77
C LYS A 225 -13.84 -5.01 -14.36
N VAL A 226 -13.67 -5.11 -15.67
CA VAL A 226 -12.47 -4.69 -16.39
C VAL A 226 -12.81 -3.51 -17.27
N TYR A 227 -12.03 -2.44 -17.16
CA TYR A 227 -12.25 -1.19 -17.89
C TYR A 227 -11.09 -0.88 -18.85
N PRO A 228 -11.39 -0.35 -20.05
CA PRO A 228 -10.39 0.00 -21.03
C PRO A 228 -9.72 1.35 -20.75
N ASN A 229 -8.52 1.50 -21.30
CA ASN A 229 -7.97 2.78 -21.68
C ASN A 229 -8.42 3.05 -23.12
N LEU A 230 -9.20 4.11 -23.34
CA LEU A 230 -9.81 4.38 -24.64
C LEU A 230 -8.79 4.77 -25.72
N ASP A 231 -7.65 5.33 -25.32
CA ASP A 231 -6.63 5.82 -26.26
C ASP A 231 -5.72 4.69 -26.74
N THR A 232 -5.45 3.71 -25.86
CA THR A 232 -4.47 2.63 -26.12
C THR A 232 -5.13 1.28 -26.39
N HIS A 233 -6.44 1.16 -26.15
CA HIS A 233 -7.18 -0.10 -26.16
C HIS A 233 -6.58 -1.20 -25.25
N LYS A 234 -5.82 -0.79 -24.24
CA LYS A 234 -5.29 -1.66 -23.18
C LYS A 234 -6.19 -1.67 -21.96
N ILE A 235 -5.97 -2.61 -21.06
CA ILE A 235 -6.67 -2.64 -19.78
C ILE A 235 -6.19 -1.48 -18.90
N LYS A 236 -7.11 -0.61 -18.47
CA LYS A 236 -6.82 0.55 -17.61
C LYS A 236 -6.97 0.22 -16.14
N SER A 237 -8.03 -0.48 -15.78
CA SER A 237 -8.32 -0.79 -14.39
C SER A 237 -9.19 -2.02 -14.27
N ILE A 238 -9.10 -2.66 -13.11
CA ILE A 238 -9.89 -3.82 -12.74
C ILE A 238 -10.45 -3.61 -11.34
N SER A 239 -11.77 -3.60 -11.23
CA SER A 239 -12.48 -3.68 -9.96
C SER A 239 -12.63 -5.13 -9.56
N LEU A 240 -12.26 -5.47 -8.32
CA LEU A 240 -12.29 -6.83 -7.79
C LEU A 240 -13.24 -6.94 -6.59
N PHE A 241 -14.11 -7.95 -6.67
CA PHE A 241 -15.11 -8.32 -5.67
C PHE A 241 -15.00 -9.80 -5.26
N ASP A 242 -13.98 -10.51 -5.77
CA ASP A 242 -13.76 -11.92 -5.48
C ASP A 242 -13.12 -12.10 -4.08
N PRO A 243 -13.77 -12.80 -3.14
CA PRO A 243 -13.22 -13.02 -1.80
C PRO A 243 -11.95 -13.88 -1.78
N ARG A 244 -11.60 -14.53 -2.90
CA ARG A 244 -10.40 -15.36 -3.05
C ARG A 244 -9.19 -14.58 -3.57
N VAL A 245 -9.35 -13.28 -3.82
CA VAL A 245 -8.25 -12.42 -4.21
C VAL A 245 -7.25 -12.27 -3.07
N GLN A 246 -5.97 -12.40 -3.39
CA GLN A 246 -4.87 -12.02 -2.52
C GLN A 246 -4.29 -10.69 -2.99
N VAL A 247 -4.31 -9.70 -2.11
CA VAL A 247 -3.74 -8.35 -2.33
C VAL A 247 -2.73 -8.03 -1.23
N PRO A 248 -1.86 -7.03 -1.43
CA PRO A 248 -1.00 -6.53 -0.36
C PRO A 248 -1.77 -6.15 0.91
N GLY A 249 -1.12 -6.26 2.07
CA GLY A 249 -1.75 -5.96 3.37
C GLY A 249 -2.64 -7.07 3.92
N LYS A 250 -2.65 -8.26 3.31
CA LYS A 250 -3.53 -9.38 3.72
C LYS A 250 -5.01 -8.98 3.75
N ALA A 251 -5.40 -8.00 2.93
CA ALA A 251 -6.75 -7.45 2.96
C ALA A 251 -7.78 -8.48 2.51
N LYS A 252 -8.95 -8.48 3.16
CA LYS A 252 -10.10 -9.31 2.79
C LYS A 252 -11.37 -8.47 2.76
N LEU A 253 -12.28 -8.77 1.84
CA LEU A 253 -13.60 -8.12 1.81
C LEU A 253 -14.28 -8.26 3.18
N GLY A 254 -14.93 -7.18 3.61
CA GLY A 254 -15.59 -7.08 4.91
C GLY A 254 -14.70 -6.64 6.07
N MET A 255 -13.37 -6.63 5.91
CA MET A 255 -12.46 -6.05 6.92
C MET A 255 -12.75 -4.56 7.12
N THR A 256 -12.65 -4.09 8.36
CA THR A 256 -12.74 -2.65 8.64
C THR A 256 -11.44 -1.93 8.27
N TYR A 257 -11.53 -0.60 8.08
CA TYR A 257 -10.35 0.25 7.89
C TYR A 257 -9.29 0.02 8.98
N THR A 258 -9.72 0.01 10.24
CA THR A 258 -8.86 -0.19 11.41
C THR A 258 -8.26 -1.59 11.48
N GLN A 259 -8.91 -2.62 10.92
CA GLN A 259 -8.33 -3.96 10.85
C GLN A 259 -7.23 -4.04 9.79
N LEU A 260 -7.39 -3.32 8.68
CA LEU A 260 -6.43 -3.37 7.57
C LEU A 260 -5.20 -2.48 7.82
N PHE A 261 -5.39 -1.28 8.37
CA PHE A 261 -4.36 -0.25 8.41
C PHE A 261 -3.85 0.12 9.80
N LYS A 262 -4.25 -0.63 10.85
CA LYS A 262 -3.98 -0.34 12.27
C LYS A 262 -2.59 0.21 12.59
N ASP A 263 -1.57 -0.36 11.95
CA ASP A 263 -0.16 -0.11 12.26
C ASP A 263 0.58 0.57 11.10
N GLN A 264 -0.14 1.07 10.09
CA GLN A 264 0.45 1.57 8.83
C GLN A 264 -0.08 2.96 8.42
N GLU A 265 -0.80 3.67 9.29
CA GLU A 265 -1.48 4.94 8.98
C GLU A 265 -0.56 5.98 8.30
N ALA A 266 0.72 6.07 8.69
CA ALA A 266 1.68 7.01 8.08
C ALA A 266 1.86 6.81 6.56
N PHE A 267 1.67 5.58 6.09
CA PHE A 267 1.85 5.16 4.70
C PHE A 267 0.54 5.04 3.95
N ILE A 268 -0.60 5.40 4.55
CA ILE A 268 -1.91 5.36 3.89
C ILE A 268 -2.27 6.77 3.44
N ASP A 269 -2.84 6.86 2.24
CA ASP A 269 -3.57 8.03 1.80
C ASP A 269 -5.00 7.62 1.46
N CYS A 270 -5.97 8.44 1.83
CA CYS A 270 -7.38 8.18 1.67
C CYS A 270 -8.07 9.39 1.06
N GLN A 271 -8.83 9.14 0.01
CA GLN A 271 -9.61 10.13 -0.69
C GLN A 271 -11.06 9.68 -0.70
N ALA A 272 -11.97 10.62 -0.55
CA ALA A 272 -13.37 10.28 -0.64
C ALA A 272 -13.80 10.07 -2.10
N GLY A 273 -14.74 9.17 -2.33
CA GLY A 273 -15.28 8.87 -3.66
C GLY A 273 -16.03 10.08 -4.22
N THR A 274 -15.45 10.74 -5.23
CA THR A 274 -16.01 11.93 -5.88
C THR A 274 -16.95 11.59 -7.05
N THR A 275 -16.77 10.41 -7.67
CA THR A 275 -17.62 9.99 -8.79
C THR A 275 -19.04 9.64 -8.30
N PRO A 276 -20.10 9.88 -9.10
CA PRO A 276 -21.48 9.49 -8.75
C PRO A 276 -21.62 8.04 -8.27
N ALA A 277 -20.88 7.12 -8.92
CA ALA A 277 -20.88 5.69 -8.58
C ALA A 277 -20.23 5.35 -7.22
N ARG A 278 -19.49 6.29 -6.61
CA ARG A 278 -18.74 6.11 -5.36
C ARG A 278 -19.12 7.10 -4.27
N ARG A 279 -20.21 7.85 -4.43
CA ARG A 279 -20.74 8.72 -3.37
C ARG A 279 -21.08 7.83 -2.17
N LYS A 280 -20.45 8.06 -1.01
CA LYS A 280 -20.45 7.24 0.25
C LYS A 280 -19.31 6.22 0.40
N GLN A 281 -18.38 6.16 -0.54
CA GLN A 281 -17.21 5.31 -0.43
C GLN A 281 -15.96 6.14 -0.13
N THR A 282 -15.02 5.56 0.61
CA THR A 282 -13.68 6.10 0.83
C THR A 282 -12.68 5.20 0.13
N VAL A 283 -11.84 5.78 -0.70
CA VAL A 283 -10.81 5.07 -1.47
C VAL A 283 -9.47 5.33 -0.78
N CYS A 284 -8.89 4.29 -0.21
CA CYS A 284 -7.58 4.36 0.41
C CYS A 284 -6.55 3.59 -0.42
N PHE A 285 -5.28 3.95 -0.31
CA PHE A 285 -4.18 3.21 -0.92
C PHE A 285 -2.91 3.39 -0.09
N PHE A 286 -1.97 2.45 -0.22
CA PHE A 286 -0.64 2.64 0.32
C PHE A 286 0.08 3.67 -0.56
N LYS A 287 0.67 4.72 0.04
CA LYS A 287 1.41 5.78 -0.69
C LYS A 287 2.50 5.22 -1.59
N ASN A 288 3.12 4.11 -1.18
CA ASN A 288 4.14 3.41 -1.96
C ASN A 288 3.56 2.41 -2.98
N ILE A 289 2.25 2.13 -2.97
CA ILE A 289 1.55 1.27 -3.93
C ILE A 289 0.22 1.94 -4.35
N PRO A 290 0.26 3.08 -5.08
CA PRO A 290 -0.96 3.80 -5.46
C PRO A 290 -1.80 3.06 -6.51
N THR A 291 -1.24 2.02 -7.16
CA THR A 291 -1.93 1.22 -8.19
C THR A 291 -2.96 0.25 -7.62
N ILE A 292 -2.95 0.01 -6.30
CA ILE A 292 -3.95 -0.82 -5.64
C ILE A 292 -4.71 0.05 -4.65
N GLN A 293 -5.99 0.24 -4.92
CA GLN A 293 -6.89 0.98 -4.07
C GLN A 293 -7.84 0.05 -3.32
N TYR A 294 -8.17 0.44 -2.10
CA TYR A 294 -9.03 -0.25 -1.15
C TYR A 294 -10.26 0.63 -0.94
N VAL A 295 -11.41 0.16 -1.38
CA VAL A 295 -12.66 0.92 -1.34
C VAL A 295 -13.48 0.49 -0.13
N PHE A 296 -13.68 1.42 0.79
CA PHE A 296 -14.43 1.23 2.02
C PHE A 296 -15.81 1.85 1.91
N GLU A 297 -16.82 1.16 2.44
CA GLU A 297 -18.18 1.65 2.49
C GLU A 297 -18.75 1.46 3.90
N TYR A 298 -19.40 2.50 4.42
CA TYR A 298 -20.11 2.45 5.69
C TYR A 298 -21.58 2.11 5.46
N GLN A 299 -22.03 0.99 6.04
CA GLN A 299 -23.41 0.50 5.89
C GLN A 299 -24.35 0.92 7.04
N GLY A 300 -23.91 1.77 7.97
CA GLY A 300 -24.75 2.19 9.09
C GLY A 300 -25.73 3.30 8.72
N SER A 301 -26.92 3.29 9.33
CA SER A 301 -27.88 4.39 9.23
C SER A 301 -27.32 5.62 9.95
N SER A 302 -27.34 6.79 9.30
CA SER A 302 -26.91 8.08 9.85
C SER A 302 -27.76 8.60 11.02
N ASN A 303 -28.71 7.81 11.52
CA ASN A 303 -29.87 8.32 12.23
C ASN A 303 -29.72 8.49 13.74
N ASN A 304 -28.55 8.32 14.38
CA ASN A 304 -28.46 8.47 15.85
C ASN A 304 -27.15 9.09 16.39
N GLY A 305 -26.55 10.01 15.65
CA GLY A 305 -25.40 10.80 16.10
C GLY A 305 -24.51 11.17 14.92
N LEU A 306 -24.04 12.42 14.86
CA LEU A 306 -23.01 12.84 13.91
C LEU A 306 -21.72 12.07 14.24
N LEU A 307 -21.56 10.89 13.66
CA LEU A 307 -20.25 10.26 13.60
C LEU A 307 -19.36 11.16 12.74
N SER A 308 -18.20 11.50 13.26
CA SER A 308 -17.17 12.20 12.50
C SER A 308 -16.72 11.36 11.30
N PRO A 309 -16.15 11.97 10.25
CA PRO A 309 -15.67 11.24 9.07
C PRO A 309 -14.69 10.10 9.42
N ILE A 310 -13.82 10.30 10.40
CA ILE A 310 -12.88 9.26 10.84
C ILE A 310 -13.59 8.12 11.57
N GLU A 311 -14.64 8.38 12.35
CA GLU A 311 -15.45 7.33 12.98
C GLU A 311 -16.24 6.52 11.96
N ILE A 312 -16.74 7.17 10.90
CA ILE A 312 -17.39 6.50 9.77
C ILE A 312 -16.38 5.59 9.07
N LEU A 313 -15.19 6.11 8.73
CA LEU A 313 -14.14 5.34 8.07
C LEU A 313 -13.67 4.15 8.92
N ASN A 314 -13.44 4.37 10.22
CA ASN A 314 -13.01 3.32 11.15
C ASN A 314 -14.01 2.15 11.25
N ARG A 315 -15.29 2.40 10.93
CA ARG A 315 -16.37 1.40 10.89
C ARG A 315 -16.71 0.93 9.47
N ALA A 316 -16.20 1.59 8.45
CA ALA A 316 -16.44 1.24 7.06
C ALA A 316 -15.76 -0.09 6.74
N LYS A 317 -16.42 -0.90 5.91
CA LYS A 317 -15.95 -2.21 5.50
C LYS A 317 -15.39 -2.15 4.09
N LEU A 318 -14.33 -2.90 3.85
CA LEU A 318 -13.75 -3.08 2.53
C LEU A 318 -14.75 -3.82 1.63
N VAL A 319 -15.19 -3.18 0.55
CA VAL A 319 -16.20 -3.72 -0.37
C VAL A 319 -15.64 -4.05 -1.76
N GLU A 320 -14.52 -3.43 -2.13
CA GLU A 320 -13.92 -3.55 -3.45
C GLU A 320 -12.41 -3.27 -3.36
N TRP A 321 -11.63 -3.95 -4.19
CA TRP A 321 -10.30 -3.50 -4.57
C TRP A 321 -10.33 -2.95 -5.99
N VAL A 322 -9.47 -1.97 -6.26
CA VAL A 322 -9.23 -1.49 -7.62
C VAL A 322 -7.77 -1.63 -7.93
N TRP A 323 -7.47 -2.40 -8.96
CA TRP A 323 -6.16 -2.35 -9.59
C TRP A 323 -6.20 -1.33 -10.74
N ILE A 324 -5.22 -0.44 -10.78
CA ILE A 324 -5.05 0.58 -11.82
C ILE A 324 -3.75 0.29 -12.54
N ALA A 325 -3.83 0.15 -13.86
CA ALA A 325 -2.67 0.04 -14.72
C ALA A 325 -1.85 1.33 -14.65
N SER A 326 -0.71 1.28 -13.96
CA SER A 326 0.35 2.26 -14.15
C SER A 326 1.21 1.83 -15.33
N GLN A 327 1.78 2.78 -16.07
CA GLN A 327 2.84 2.42 -17.02
C GLN A 327 3.95 1.60 -16.33
N PRO A 328 4.63 0.69 -17.06
CA PRO A 328 5.78 -0.01 -16.53
C PRO A 328 6.73 1.02 -15.92
N LEU A 329 7.15 0.80 -14.67
CA LEU A 329 8.20 1.58 -14.04
C LEU A 329 9.51 1.25 -14.77
N VAL A 330 9.70 1.83 -15.96
CA VAL A 330 11.01 2.01 -16.55
C VAL A 330 11.78 2.85 -15.52
N PRO A 331 13.00 2.46 -15.10
CA PRO A 331 13.78 3.26 -14.18
C PRO A 331 13.98 4.65 -14.80
N SER A 332 13.18 5.61 -14.33
CA SER A 332 13.23 6.99 -14.77
C SER A 332 14.46 7.64 -14.14
N PRO A 333 15.38 8.24 -14.93
CA PRO A 333 16.40 9.11 -14.39
C PRO A 333 15.70 10.30 -13.73
N ALA A 334 15.98 10.53 -12.44
CA ALA A 334 15.35 11.54 -11.63
C ALA A 334 15.35 12.93 -12.30
N GLU A 335 14.18 13.49 -12.59
CA GLU A 335 14.05 14.87 -13.03
C GLU A 335 13.08 15.65 -12.14
N LYS A 336 13.64 16.64 -11.43
CA LYS A 336 12.91 17.63 -10.63
C LYS A 336 12.35 18.71 -11.55
N LYS A 337 11.07 19.07 -11.39
CA LYS A 337 10.65 20.47 -11.56
C LYS A 337 9.35 20.79 -10.83
N ARG A 338 9.40 21.92 -10.11
CA ARG A 338 8.32 22.59 -9.37
C ARG A 338 7.89 23.80 -10.20
N VAL A 339 6.59 24.05 -10.33
CA VAL A 339 6.05 25.34 -10.82
C VAL A 339 5.05 25.84 -9.79
N GLU A 340 5.19 27.10 -9.44
CA GLU A 340 4.46 27.87 -8.43
C GLU A 340 3.50 28.84 -9.14
N VAL A 341 2.29 29.04 -8.60
CA VAL A 341 1.29 30.01 -9.10
C VAL A 341 0.70 30.77 -7.92
N GLU A 342 0.77 32.10 -7.96
CA GLU A 342 0.13 33.05 -7.03
C GLU A 342 -1.37 33.24 -7.33
N PRO A 343 -2.20 33.57 -6.32
CA PRO A 343 -3.54 34.13 -6.54
C PRO A 343 -3.64 35.62 -6.14
N ALA A 344 -4.49 36.34 -6.87
CA ALA A 344 -4.87 37.73 -6.63
C ALA A 344 -6.10 37.85 -5.69
N ASN A 345 -6.10 38.91 -4.88
CA ASN A 345 -7.15 39.31 -3.94
C ASN A 345 -8.15 40.31 -4.57
N THR A 346 -9.41 40.27 -4.09
CA THR A 346 -10.26 41.48 -3.96
C THR A 346 -11.32 41.35 -2.84
N SER A 347 -11.44 42.43 -2.06
CA SER A 347 -12.42 42.78 -1.00
C SER A 347 -13.73 43.39 -1.58
N SER A 348 -14.81 43.81 -0.90
CA SER A 348 -15.12 44.26 0.49
C SER A 348 -16.65 44.39 0.75
N GLU A 349 -17.06 44.38 2.04
CA GLU A 349 -18.12 45.15 2.77
C GLU A 349 -19.64 45.04 2.40
N THR A 350 -20.65 45.15 3.29
CA THR A 350 -20.84 45.87 4.59
C THR A 350 -21.96 45.26 5.49
N ASP A 351 -22.05 45.78 6.74
CA ASP A 351 -22.74 45.36 7.97
C ASP A 351 -24.29 45.27 8.06
N ALA A 352 -24.76 44.29 8.83
CA ALA A 352 -25.74 44.42 9.93
C ALA A 352 -25.62 43.21 10.88
N ALA A 353 -25.61 43.42 12.21
CA ALA A 353 -25.37 42.39 13.24
C ALA A 353 -26.49 41.33 13.31
N GLY A 354 -26.47 40.39 12.37
CA GLY A 354 -27.03 39.06 12.49
C GLY A 354 -25.99 38.06 13.02
N PRO A 355 -26.34 36.76 13.15
CA PRO A 355 -25.34 35.72 13.45
C PRO A 355 -24.16 35.83 12.49
N ILE A 356 -22.93 35.83 13.02
CA ILE A 356 -21.69 35.94 12.24
C ILE A 356 -21.77 34.91 11.11
N ASP A 357 -21.72 35.38 9.86
CA ASP A 357 -21.77 34.47 8.73
C ASP A 357 -20.53 33.56 8.72
N ALA A 358 -20.68 32.35 8.17
CA ALA A 358 -19.63 31.32 8.21
C ALA A 358 -18.31 31.77 7.56
N LYS A 359 -18.34 32.72 6.62
CA LYS A 359 -17.16 33.24 5.95
C LYS A 359 -16.39 34.21 6.86
N THR A 360 -17.10 35.07 7.59
CA THR A 360 -16.51 35.94 8.62
C THR A 360 -15.94 35.12 9.77
N ALA A 361 -16.66 34.08 10.23
CA ALA A 361 -16.16 33.16 11.26
C ALA A 361 -14.89 32.42 10.82
N LEU A 362 -14.86 31.92 9.58
CA LEU A 362 -13.68 31.31 8.98
C LEU A 362 -12.48 32.28 8.93
N ALA A 363 -12.69 33.54 8.54
CA ALA A 363 -11.63 34.54 8.50
C ALA A 363 -11.00 34.75 9.90
N ILE A 364 -11.84 34.87 10.94
CA ILE A 364 -11.39 34.98 12.33
C ILE A 364 -10.58 33.75 12.76
N GLN A 365 -11.06 32.53 12.45
CA GLN A 365 -10.32 31.31 12.82
C GLN A 365 -9.01 31.17 12.06
N ASN A 366 -8.96 31.52 10.77
CA ASN A 366 -7.71 31.50 10.01
C ASN A 366 -6.69 32.51 10.56
N GLN A 367 -7.13 33.71 10.95
CA GLN A 367 -6.26 34.68 11.60
C GLN A 367 -5.71 34.14 12.91
N ARG A 368 -6.58 33.60 13.78
CA ARG A 368 -6.17 33.00 15.07
C ARG A 368 -5.20 31.84 14.87
N LEU A 369 -5.44 31.00 13.85
CA LEU A 369 -4.56 29.89 13.48
C LEU A 369 -3.17 30.37 13.04
N GLN A 370 -3.10 31.43 12.24
CA GLN A 370 -1.83 32.04 11.82
C GLN A 370 -1.07 32.63 13.01
N GLU A 371 -1.76 33.36 13.89
CA GLU A 371 -1.18 33.94 15.11
C GLU A 371 -0.60 32.86 16.03
N LEU A 372 -1.35 31.77 16.29
CA LEU A 372 -0.88 30.67 17.14
C LEU A 372 0.25 29.86 16.49
N SER A 373 0.21 29.64 15.18
CA SER A 373 1.31 29.00 14.44
C SER A 373 2.59 29.82 14.52
N HIS A 374 2.48 31.15 14.45
CA HIS A 374 3.61 32.06 14.66
C HIS A 374 4.13 31.98 16.10
N GLN A 375 3.25 32.05 17.10
CA GLN A 375 3.64 31.92 18.51
C GLN A 375 4.36 30.59 18.79
N PHE A 376 3.83 29.47 18.29
CA PHE A 376 4.45 28.15 18.41
C PHE A 376 5.86 28.14 17.81
N SER A 377 6.01 28.70 16.62
CA SER A 377 7.31 28.83 15.95
C SER A 377 8.32 29.62 16.79
N GLU A 378 7.91 30.72 17.40
CA GLU A 378 8.77 31.55 18.25
C GLU A 378 9.16 30.84 19.56
N VAL A 379 8.24 30.09 20.19
CA VAL A 379 8.55 29.29 21.38
C VAL A 379 9.55 28.19 21.04
N VAL A 380 9.34 27.46 19.93
CA VAL A 380 10.25 26.40 19.48
C VAL A 380 11.65 26.96 19.20
N LYS A 381 11.77 28.11 18.52
CA LYS A 381 13.07 28.76 18.29
C LYS A 381 13.79 29.12 19.59
N LYS A 382 13.07 29.65 20.58
CA LYS A 382 13.65 30.01 21.89
C LYS A 382 14.08 28.78 22.69
N GLN A 383 13.31 27.71 22.63
CA GLN A 383 13.54 26.51 23.43
C GLN A 383 14.62 25.60 22.85
N PHE A 384 14.77 25.61 21.52
CA PHE A 384 15.76 24.81 20.80
C PHE A 384 16.68 25.73 19.99
N PRO A 385 17.50 26.57 20.67
CA PRO A 385 18.42 27.45 19.99
C PRO A 385 19.44 26.62 19.21
N ILE A 386 19.65 26.99 17.95
CA ILE A 386 20.67 26.35 17.12
C ILE A 386 22.03 26.85 17.58
N SER A 387 22.98 25.92 17.72
CA SER A 387 24.32 26.23 18.24
C SER A 387 25.01 27.32 17.38
N PRO A 388 25.61 28.36 17.97
CA PRO A 388 26.00 29.61 17.29
C PRO A 388 27.27 29.50 16.40
N ALA A 389 27.57 28.34 15.83
CA ALA A 389 28.89 28.08 15.26
C ALA A 389 29.12 28.59 13.82
N LYS A 390 28.10 29.08 13.10
CA LYS A 390 28.27 29.67 11.75
C LYS A 390 27.23 30.77 11.51
N GLU A 391 27.61 31.79 10.76
CA GLU A 391 26.71 32.82 10.20
C GLU A 391 25.46 32.14 9.61
N GLN A 392 24.30 32.35 10.24
CA GLN A 392 23.05 31.74 9.81
C GLN A 392 22.30 32.68 8.89
N ASP A 393 21.86 32.16 7.75
CA ASP A 393 20.88 32.82 6.90
C ASP A 393 19.48 32.39 7.36
N PRO A 394 18.65 33.28 7.94
CA PRO A 394 17.31 32.93 8.41
C PRO A 394 16.36 32.47 7.29
N SER A 395 16.73 32.67 6.02
CA SER A 395 15.97 32.20 4.86
C SER A 395 16.35 30.79 4.39
N ASN A 396 17.46 30.22 4.90
CA ASN A 396 17.90 28.86 4.57
C ASN A 396 17.21 27.82 5.47
N PRO A 397 16.40 26.88 4.92
CA PRO A 397 15.71 25.85 5.72
C PRO A 397 16.65 24.94 6.49
N ALA A 398 17.91 24.79 6.04
CA ALA A 398 18.92 23.97 6.73
C ALA A 398 19.40 24.62 8.06
N ASP A 399 19.17 25.91 8.23
CA ASP A 399 19.56 26.69 9.40
C ASP A 399 18.38 26.90 10.38
N GLN A 400 17.30 26.09 10.28
CA GLN A 400 16.17 26.10 11.23
C GLN A 400 16.22 24.89 12.17
N PRO A 401 15.64 24.97 13.39
CA PRO A 401 15.50 23.81 14.25
C PRO A 401 14.67 22.76 13.52
N GLN A 402 15.13 21.51 13.50
CA GLN A 402 14.45 20.41 12.78
C GLN A 402 12.96 20.28 13.18
N SER A 403 12.64 20.56 14.45
CA SER A 403 11.26 20.60 14.96
C SER A 403 10.41 21.70 14.32
N LEU A 404 10.99 22.86 14.02
CA LEU A 404 10.31 23.95 13.30
C LEU A 404 10.04 23.55 11.85
N THR A 405 11.02 22.94 11.18
CA THR A 405 10.83 22.42 9.81
C THR A 405 9.69 21.40 9.75
N TYR A 406 9.65 20.46 10.70
CA TYR A 406 8.56 19.49 10.78
C TYR A 406 7.21 20.14 11.06
N PHE A 407 7.15 21.14 11.95
CA PHE A 407 5.93 21.87 12.23
C PHE A 407 5.42 22.61 10.98
N THR A 408 6.29 23.34 10.28
CA THR A 408 5.92 24.04 9.04
C THR A 408 5.41 23.09 7.97
N GLN A 409 6.11 21.96 7.77
CA GLN A 409 5.67 20.95 6.80
C GLN A 409 4.34 20.30 7.20
N SER A 410 4.14 20.01 8.49
CA SER A 410 2.88 19.51 9.03
C SER A 410 1.74 20.49 8.78
N GLN A 411 1.97 21.79 9.02
CA GLN A 411 0.96 22.83 8.82
C GLN A 411 0.56 22.97 7.35
N GLN A 412 1.53 22.98 6.43
CA GLN A 412 1.26 23.00 4.99
C GLN A 412 0.47 21.77 4.52
N THR A 413 0.84 20.58 5.01
CA THR A 413 0.15 19.33 4.68
C THR A 413 -1.29 19.35 5.19
N TRP A 414 -1.50 19.87 6.40
CA TRP A 414 -2.82 19.99 6.99
C TRP A 414 -3.70 21.02 6.25
N GLU A 415 -3.16 22.16 5.81
CA GLU A 415 -3.90 23.16 5.04
C GLU A 415 -4.40 22.60 3.71
N GLN A 416 -3.55 21.83 3.01
CA GLN A 416 -3.95 21.15 1.79
C GLN A 416 -5.08 20.14 2.07
N TYR A 417 -4.89 19.27 3.07
CA TYR A 417 -5.91 18.29 3.47
C TYR A 417 -7.25 18.95 3.83
N ARG A 418 -7.22 20.05 4.60
CA ARG A 418 -8.43 20.81 4.98
C ARG A 418 -9.17 21.29 3.74
N ASN A 419 -8.47 21.93 2.81
CA ASN A 419 -9.09 22.51 1.63
C ASN A 419 -9.73 21.41 0.75
N ASP A 420 -9.00 20.32 0.52
CA ASP A 420 -9.48 19.18 -0.28
C ASP A 420 -10.69 18.49 0.37
N ASN A 421 -10.64 18.28 1.69
CA ASN A 421 -11.70 17.63 2.44
C ASN A 421 -12.98 18.48 2.50
N CYS A 422 -12.86 19.80 2.69
CA CYS A 422 -14.02 20.68 2.74
C CYS A 422 -14.64 20.94 1.37
N GLN A 423 -13.82 21.03 0.33
CA GLN A 423 -14.31 21.04 -1.04
C GLN A 423 -15.08 19.75 -1.35
N TRP A 424 -14.58 18.60 -0.89
CA TRP A 424 -15.30 17.33 -1.03
C TRP A 424 -16.63 17.33 -0.27
N TYR A 425 -16.64 17.67 1.02
CA TYR A 425 -17.85 17.62 1.84
C TYR A 425 -18.96 18.55 1.33
N SER A 426 -18.56 19.70 0.79
CA SER A 426 -19.47 20.66 0.17
C SER A 426 -20.00 20.21 -1.18
N SER A 427 -19.21 19.49 -1.98
CA SER A 427 -19.65 18.94 -3.28
C SER A 427 -20.79 17.93 -3.19
N LEU A 428 -21.12 17.48 -1.97
CA LEU A 428 -22.27 16.62 -1.70
C LEU A 428 -23.61 17.38 -1.76
N GLU A 429 -23.59 18.71 -1.67
CA GLU A 429 -24.80 19.52 -1.79
C GLU A 429 -25.16 19.75 -3.26
N PRO A 430 -26.44 19.62 -3.64
CA PRO A 430 -26.87 19.79 -5.02
C PRO A 430 -26.99 21.25 -5.46
N ASP A 431 -27.09 22.18 -4.50
CA ASP A 431 -27.26 23.61 -4.74
C ASP A 431 -25.93 24.35 -4.49
N GLU A 432 -25.53 25.22 -5.43
CA GLU A 432 -24.24 25.94 -5.34
C GLU A 432 -24.16 26.84 -4.10
N THR A 433 -25.29 27.41 -3.66
CA THR A 433 -25.33 28.25 -2.45
C THR A 433 -25.14 27.39 -1.20
N GLN A 434 -25.79 26.22 -1.14
CA GLN A 434 -25.61 25.26 -0.06
C GLN A 434 -24.20 24.67 -0.06
N GLN A 435 -23.61 24.41 -1.23
CA GLN A 435 -22.22 23.99 -1.37
C GLN A 435 -21.28 25.05 -0.81
N ALA A 436 -21.40 26.31 -1.23
CA ALA A 436 -20.56 27.40 -0.73
C ALA A 436 -20.67 27.58 0.80
N LEU A 437 -21.90 27.51 1.33
CA LEU A 437 -22.14 27.57 2.77
C LEU A 437 -21.50 26.40 3.50
N LYS A 438 -21.70 25.17 3.03
CA LYS A 438 -21.16 23.95 3.64
C LYS A 438 -19.64 23.89 3.57
N ASN A 439 -19.04 24.40 2.48
CA ASN A 439 -17.60 24.53 2.35
C ASN A 439 -17.04 25.49 3.41
N SER A 440 -17.66 26.67 3.54
CA SER A 440 -17.24 27.69 4.50
C SER A 440 -17.36 27.19 5.95
N THR A 441 -18.45 26.51 6.29
CA THR A 441 -18.66 25.90 7.62
C THR A 441 -17.65 24.79 7.90
N CYS A 442 -17.34 23.93 6.91
CA CYS A 442 -16.31 22.91 7.08
C CYS A 442 -14.93 23.52 7.31
N LEU A 443 -14.55 24.51 6.49
CA LEU A 443 -13.27 25.20 6.61
C LEU A 443 -13.13 25.87 7.98
N GLU A 444 -14.19 26.50 8.49
CA GLU A 444 -14.22 27.14 9.81
C GLU A 444 -14.00 26.11 10.92
N GLN A 445 -14.77 25.03 10.89
CA GLN A 445 -14.71 23.97 11.89
C GLN A 445 -13.30 23.36 11.96
N MET A 446 -12.73 23.00 10.81
CA MET A 446 -11.39 22.44 10.76
C MET A 446 -10.32 23.44 11.24
N ALA A 447 -10.43 24.71 10.84
CA ALA A 447 -9.52 25.76 11.32
C ALA A 447 -9.59 25.91 12.84
N ARG A 448 -10.80 25.87 13.42
CA ARG A 448 -11.00 25.93 14.88
C ARG A 448 -10.35 24.74 15.59
N ASP A 449 -10.60 23.52 15.11
CA ASP A 449 -10.05 22.30 15.72
C ASP A 449 -8.51 22.30 15.71
N ARG A 450 -7.91 22.71 14.58
CA ARG A 450 -6.44 22.84 14.48
C ARG A 450 -5.88 23.94 15.37
N THR A 451 -6.62 25.03 15.52
CA THR A 451 -6.26 26.13 16.44
C THR A 451 -6.19 25.63 17.87
N ASP A 452 -7.20 24.87 18.30
CA ASP A 452 -7.26 24.31 19.66
C ASP A 452 -6.14 23.27 19.89
N GLU A 453 -5.79 22.48 18.86
CA GLU A 453 -4.64 21.55 18.90
C GLU A 453 -3.31 22.30 19.12
N ILE A 454 -3.04 23.35 18.34
CA ILE A 454 -1.80 24.15 18.48
C ILE A 454 -1.75 24.84 19.84
N GLU A 455 -2.89 25.34 20.34
CA GLU A 455 -2.96 25.93 21.68
C GLU A 455 -2.65 24.91 22.78
N GLN A 456 -3.12 23.67 22.65
CA GLN A 456 -2.76 22.58 23.57
C GLN A 456 -1.27 22.25 23.51
N LEU A 457 -0.68 22.19 22.32
CA LEU A 457 0.76 21.96 22.15
C LEU A 457 1.57 23.08 22.80
N LEU A 458 1.17 24.34 22.62
CA LEU A 458 1.79 25.50 23.27
C LEU A 458 1.78 25.37 24.81
N LYS A 459 0.66 24.90 25.40
CA LYS A 459 0.54 24.69 26.86
C LYS A 459 1.45 23.56 27.39
N GLN A 460 1.81 22.61 26.54
CA GLN A 460 2.71 21.51 26.90
C GLN A 460 4.19 21.90 26.82
N LEU A 461 4.52 22.98 26.10
CA LEU A 461 5.88 23.47 26.03
C LEU A 461 6.25 24.13 27.39
N PRO A 462 7.39 23.75 27.98
CA PRO A 462 7.88 24.36 29.21
C PRO A 462 7.97 25.88 29.10
N THR A 463 7.19 26.59 29.91
CA THR A 463 7.38 28.02 30.16
C THR A 463 8.66 28.20 30.97
N ARG A 464 9.75 28.53 30.28
CA ARG A 464 11.01 28.93 30.93
C ARG A 464 11.01 30.41 31.27
#